data_AF-A0A0D2H1H2-F1
#
_entry.id   AF-A0A0D2H1H2-F1
#
_cell.length_a   1.000
_cell.length_b   1.000
_cell.length_c   1.000
_cell.angle_alpha   90.00
_cell.angle_beta   90.00
_cell.angle_gamma   90.00
#
_symmetry.space_group_name_H-M   'P 1'
#
loop_
_entity.id
_entity.type
_entity.pdbx_description
1 polymer ?
#
loop_
_entity_poly.entity_id
_entity_poly.type
_entity_poly.pdbx_seq_one_letter_code
_entity_poly.pdbx_strand_id
1 'polypeptide(L)'
;MTSSSQASQFPSIPFSATFPQQGFRLLELPLELADSIEKQRELGELRLRLQFKSAPALESPGHPGSRLQIQTPSSSPYGEGQGHLHLCSDDKAWAVKQVSTSNSVYITQTRTRTQWISESEKGTETERERRRQNNEQQQQKDDDGDVSMDLDLNMNGESRGYETSASGHIEADRDSRGDITIISQVKNILELIEVKSDETEIERRIRSMVPLYRGNDDERLRPETGPIVTLRDVFSDIPAPTNVISSVLRKLFVFTILVPGQAQDKELQVSAAYIPGAAVLLQSWKSFIQQCAISGVKVDRVRDLEVRDLQDVLSALRALADVEDGGNELVAVTTAILRRFTERAKVPCIEGESVTDLETDLGLILDLEYDSDEQTSKWNEPELRDAVGIWLLETLRDDASPSMSISPDEFLTRWTEILPDSWAKGCDVPALVAAVDGVELGNVETGKHVLKFNLDITDAFGARTGPDTAFTSSASKAAAVAKGPRHGADADAKAQKKRKWHEKFGAQRNVRAGTQR
;
A
#
# COMPACT_ATOMS: atom_id res chain seq x y z
N MET A 1 -48.64 25.00 23.43
CA MET A 1 -49.12 25.58 22.14
C MET A 1 -48.12 26.64 21.72
N THR A 2 -47.13 26.26 20.92
CA THR A 2 -46.10 27.16 20.40
C THR A 2 -46.58 27.75 19.08
N SER A 3 -47.03 29.01 19.11
CA SER A 3 -47.39 29.79 17.94
C SER A 3 -46.15 30.03 17.07
N SER A 4 -46.11 29.42 15.88
CA SER A 4 -45.09 29.68 14.86
C SER A 4 -45.16 31.13 14.41
N SER A 5 -44.06 31.86 14.49
CA SER A 5 -43.92 33.27 14.10
C SER A 5 -43.70 33.46 12.60
N GLN A 6 -44.08 32.49 11.77
CA GLN A 6 -43.86 32.56 10.32
C GLN A 6 -44.92 33.50 9.70
N ALA A 7 -44.46 34.54 9.00
CA ALA A 7 -45.34 35.45 8.29
C ALA A 7 -46.22 34.67 7.30
N SER A 8 -47.53 34.94 7.29
CA SER A 8 -48.55 34.26 6.47
C SER A 8 -48.38 34.44 4.95
N GLN A 9 -47.29 35.07 4.51
CA GLN A 9 -46.97 35.36 3.11
C GLN A 9 -46.09 34.28 2.46
N PHE A 10 -45.63 33.28 3.22
CA PHE A 10 -44.89 32.15 2.67
C PHE A 10 -45.83 30.97 2.44
N PRO A 11 -46.12 30.58 1.17
CA PRO A 11 -46.90 29.38 0.90
C PRO A 11 -46.18 28.15 1.45
N SER A 12 -46.92 27.22 2.06
CA SER A 12 -46.40 25.96 2.58
C SER A 12 -45.72 25.18 1.45
N ILE A 13 -44.42 24.90 1.60
CA ILE A 13 -43.70 24.04 0.68
C ILE A 13 -44.18 22.60 0.92
N PRO A 14 -44.70 21.89 -0.08
CA PRO A 14 -45.07 20.49 0.08
C PRO A 14 -43.82 19.66 0.35
N PHE A 15 -43.82 18.92 1.46
CA PHE A 15 -42.76 17.96 1.80
C PHE A 15 -43.29 16.54 1.60
N SER A 16 -42.60 15.74 0.79
CA SER A 16 -42.82 14.30 0.71
C SER A 16 -41.66 13.58 1.40
N ALA A 17 -41.90 12.39 1.95
CA ALA A 17 -40.87 11.55 2.53
C ALA A 17 -40.82 10.22 1.78
N THR A 18 -39.63 9.80 1.34
CA THR A 18 -39.45 8.47 0.73
C THR A 18 -39.24 7.43 1.82
N PHE A 19 -39.99 6.32 1.74
CA PHE A 19 -39.80 5.14 2.57
C PHE A 19 -39.47 3.93 1.68
N PRO A 20 -38.44 3.12 2.02
CA PRO A 20 -37.53 3.25 3.16
C PRO A 20 -36.57 4.45 3.04
N GLN A 21 -36.16 5.01 4.17
CA GLN A 21 -35.17 6.10 4.18
C GLN A 21 -33.80 5.59 3.70
N GLN A 22 -33.12 6.38 2.89
CA GLN A 22 -31.81 6.06 2.35
C GLN A 22 -30.74 6.16 3.45
N GLY A 23 -29.73 5.28 3.41
CA GLY A 23 -28.70 5.11 4.43
C GLY A 23 -27.63 6.21 4.48
N PHE A 24 -27.96 7.46 4.14
CA PHE A 24 -27.01 8.56 4.14
C PHE A 24 -26.45 8.85 5.54
N ARG A 25 -25.23 9.38 5.55
CA ARG A 25 -24.51 9.86 6.72
C ARG A 25 -23.89 11.21 6.37
N LEU A 26 -23.81 12.10 7.36
CA LEU A 26 -23.10 13.36 7.20
C LEU A 26 -21.68 13.19 7.73
N LEU A 27 -20.71 13.64 6.94
CA LEU A 27 -19.30 13.68 7.28
C LEU A 27 -18.86 15.14 7.29
N GLU A 28 -18.28 15.57 8.40
CA GLU A 28 -17.62 16.87 8.49
C GLU A 28 -16.32 16.82 7.70
N LEU A 29 -16.14 17.77 6.78
CA LEU A 29 -14.94 17.88 5.96
C LEU A 29 -14.08 19.04 6.46
N PRO A 30 -12.86 18.78 6.93
CA PRO A 30 -11.88 19.82 7.16
C PRO A 30 -11.67 20.66 5.90
N LEU A 31 -11.40 21.96 6.04
CA LEU A 31 -11.23 22.89 4.91
C LEU A 31 -10.20 22.36 3.89
N GLU A 32 -9.07 21.86 4.37
CA GLU A 32 -7.99 21.32 3.53
C GLU A 32 -8.44 20.11 2.69
N LEU A 33 -9.30 19.26 3.25
CA LEU A 33 -9.86 18.11 2.55
C LEU A 33 -10.91 18.55 1.53
N ALA A 34 -11.75 19.53 1.89
CA ALA A 34 -12.72 20.12 0.96
C ALA A 34 -12.00 20.75 -0.24
N ASP A 35 -10.98 21.58 0.02
CA ASP A 35 -10.14 22.19 -1.02
C ASP A 35 -9.49 21.13 -1.92
N SER A 36 -9.04 20.01 -1.36
CA SER A 36 -8.41 18.92 -2.12
C SER A 36 -9.42 18.21 -3.02
N ILE A 37 -10.63 17.94 -2.52
CA ILE A 37 -11.73 17.34 -3.29
C ILE A 37 -12.20 18.30 -4.41
N GLU A 38 -12.27 19.59 -4.12
CA GLU A 38 -12.66 20.62 -5.09
C GLU A 38 -11.60 20.80 -6.19
N LYS A 39 -10.32 20.93 -5.82
CA LYS A 39 -9.21 20.98 -6.78
C LYS A 39 -9.17 19.75 -7.69
N GLN A 40 -9.39 18.57 -7.12
CA GLN A 40 -9.52 17.33 -7.90
C GLN A 40 -10.66 17.43 -8.92
N ARG A 41 -11.82 17.93 -8.49
CA ARG A 41 -12.98 18.08 -9.38
C ARG A 41 -12.69 19.06 -10.51
N GLU A 42 -11.92 20.11 -10.26
CA GLU A 42 -11.50 21.09 -11.27
C GLU A 42 -10.46 20.53 -12.23
N LEU A 43 -9.50 19.75 -11.73
CA LEU A 43 -8.41 19.17 -12.52
C LEU A 43 -8.88 17.98 -13.37
N GLY A 44 -9.99 17.33 -13.05
CA GLY A 44 -10.61 16.27 -13.88
C GLY A 44 -9.82 14.96 -14.03
N GLU A 45 -8.54 14.94 -13.65
CA GLU A 45 -7.59 13.88 -14.03
C GLU A 45 -6.89 13.21 -12.83
N LEU A 46 -6.66 13.91 -11.71
CA LEU A 46 -6.01 13.34 -10.52
C LEU A 46 -7.04 12.89 -9.48
N ARG A 47 -7.24 11.58 -9.33
CA ARG A 47 -8.19 11.07 -8.34
C ARG A 47 -7.57 11.09 -6.93
N LEU A 48 -7.90 12.10 -6.10
CA LEU A 48 -7.59 12.07 -4.66
C LEU A 48 -8.07 10.74 -4.09
N ARG A 49 -7.13 9.96 -3.56
CA ARG A 49 -7.42 8.63 -3.06
C ARG A 49 -7.82 8.72 -1.60
N LEU A 50 -9.12 8.90 -1.36
CA LEU A 50 -9.70 8.82 -0.02
C LEU A 50 -10.19 7.41 0.27
N GLN A 51 -9.70 6.81 1.35
CA GLN A 51 -10.03 5.45 1.76
C GLN A 51 -10.38 5.40 3.23
N PHE A 52 -11.54 4.81 3.54
CA PHE A 52 -11.85 4.42 4.90
C PHE A 52 -11.10 3.13 5.24
N LYS A 53 -10.29 3.16 6.30
CA LYS A 53 -9.51 2.04 6.81
C LYS A 53 -9.87 1.77 8.25
N SER A 54 -9.90 0.50 8.64
CA SER A 54 -10.06 0.09 10.02
C SER A 54 -8.96 -0.90 10.33
N ALA A 55 -8.21 -0.67 11.40
CA ALA A 55 -7.29 -1.70 11.87
C ALA A 55 -8.12 -2.94 12.24
N PRO A 56 -7.78 -4.13 11.73
CA PRO A 56 -8.40 -5.34 12.24
C PRO A 56 -8.13 -5.37 13.75
N ALA A 57 -9.16 -5.67 14.53
CA ALA A 57 -8.97 -5.93 15.94
C ALA A 57 -7.90 -7.03 16.00
N LEU A 58 -6.69 -6.68 16.46
CA LEU A 58 -5.70 -7.70 16.78
C LEU A 58 -6.41 -8.61 17.76
N GLU A 59 -6.80 -9.79 17.29
CA GLU A 59 -7.23 -10.84 18.18
C GLU A 59 -6.01 -11.11 19.04
N SER A 60 -5.99 -10.49 20.22
CA SER A 60 -4.91 -10.62 21.18
C SER A 60 -4.65 -12.11 21.27
N PRO A 61 -3.45 -12.60 20.88
CA PRO A 61 -3.21 -14.01 20.61
C PRO A 61 -3.54 -14.80 21.86
N GLY A 62 -4.79 -15.27 21.88
CA GLY A 62 -5.45 -15.74 23.06
C GLY A 62 -5.00 -17.16 23.25
N HIS A 63 -4.32 -17.40 24.36
CA HIS A 63 -4.10 -18.73 24.88
C HIS A 63 -5.35 -19.61 24.64
N PRO A 64 -5.21 -20.76 23.95
CA PRO A 64 -6.31 -21.69 23.78
C PRO A 64 -6.62 -22.29 25.16
N GLY A 65 -7.48 -21.64 25.96
CA GLY A 65 -7.79 -22.15 27.30
C GLY A 65 -8.69 -21.32 28.21
N SER A 66 -8.77 -19.98 28.10
CA SER A 66 -9.52 -19.20 29.10
C SER A 66 -10.88 -18.71 28.58
N ARG A 67 -11.84 -19.64 28.52
CA ARG A 67 -13.26 -19.34 28.28
C ARG A 67 -13.90 -18.99 29.62
N LEU A 68 -14.53 -17.81 29.70
CA LEU A 68 -15.32 -17.26 30.83
C LEU A 68 -14.55 -16.38 31.85
N GLN A 69 -14.10 -15.20 31.44
CA GLN A 69 -14.14 -14.04 32.34
C GLN A 69 -14.81 -12.85 31.64
N ILE A 70 -15.93 -12.43 32.21
CA ILE A 70 -16.67 -11.23 31.87
C ILE A 70 -15.75 -10.05 32.22
N GLN A 71 -15.11 -9.46 31.21
CA GLN A 71 -14.31 -8.26 31.40
C GLN A 71 -15.23 -7.06 31.61
N THR A 72 -15.03 -6.39 32.74
CA THR A 72 -15.59 -5.06 33.01
C THR A 72 -14.84 -4.03 32.17
N PRO A 73 -15.52 -2.97 31.68
CA PRO A 73 -14.88 -1.96 30.83
C PRO A 73 -13.89 -1.14 31.66
N SER A 74 -12.61 -1.50 31.60
CA SER A 74 -11.56 -0.69 32.21
C SER A 74 -11.34 0.57 31.38
N SER A 75 -11.43 1.71 32.04
CA SER A 75 -11.38 3.07 31.48
C SER A 75 -9.95 3.51 31.12
N SER A 76 -9.26 2.75 30.28
CA SER A 76 -8.16 3.30 29.49
C SER A 76 -8.78 4.17 28.39
N PRO A 77 -8.43 5.47 28.25
CA PRO A 77 -8.90 6.30 27.14
C PRO A 77 -8.37 5.85 25.76
N TYR A 78 -7.47 4.85 25.73
CA TYR A 78 -7.03 4.13 24.53
C TYR A 78 -7.38 2.66 24.73
N GLY A 79 -8.66 2.32 24.53
CA GLY A 79 -9.17 0.96 24.67
C GLY A 79 -8.72 0.09 23.51
N GLU A 80 -7.75 -0.78 23.78
CA GLU A 80 -7.35 -1.90 22.92
C GLU A 80 -8.55 -2.83 22.72
N GLY A 81 -9.23 -2.74 21.56
CA GLY A 81 -10.27 -3.70 21.19
C GLY A 81 -11.41 -3.15 20.34
N GLN A 82 -11.56 -1.82 20.20
CA GLN A 82 -12.48 -1.25 19.23
C GLN A 82 -11.68 -0.67 18.06
N GLY A 83 -11.69 -1.39 16.93
CA GLY A 83 -11.07 -0.90 15.70
C GLY A 83 -11.65 0.47 15.35
N HIS A 84 -10.85 1.53 15.48
CA HIS A 84 -11.26 2.87 15.10
C HIS A 84 -11.25 2.99 13.58
N LEU A 85 -12.34 3.53 13.02
CA LEU A 85 -12.43 3.86 11.61
C LEU A 85 -11.62 5.13 11.33
N HIS A 86 -10.75 5.09 10.34
CA HIS A 86 -9.96 6.21 9.88
C HIS A 86 -10.29 6.52 8.43
N LEU A 87 -10.32 7.80 8.07
CA LEU A 87 -10.26 8.25 6.68
C LEU A 87 -8.80 8.57 6.37
N CYS A 88 -8.22 7.91 5.38
CA CYS A 88 -6.85 8.18 4.93
C CYS A 88 -6.86 8.78 3.53
N SER A 89 -6.02 9.77 3.34
CA SER A 89 -5.54 10.27 2.04
C SER A 89 -4.11 9.77 1.81
N ASP A 90 -3.44 10.27 0.78
CA ASP A 90 -2.06 9.87 0.50
C ASP A 90 -1.07 10.47 1.51
N ASP A 91 -1.34 11.66 2.03
CA ASP A 91 -0.45 12.40 2.93
C ASP A 91 -0.97 12.53 4.37
N LYS A 92 -2.30 12.47 4.57
CA LYS A 92 -2.94 12.65 5.90
C LYS A 92 -3.93 11.57 6.27
N ALA A 93 -4.14 11.42 7.57
CA ALA A 93 -5.13 10.50 8.15
C ALA A 93 -5.99 11.21 9.19
N TRP A 94 -7.27 10.88 9.23
CA TRP A 94 -8.25 11.41 10.17
C TRP A 94 -8.98 10.27 10.87
N ALA A 95 -9.04 10.27 12.20
CA ALA A 95 -9.93 9.40 12.96
C ALA A 95 -11.38 9.87 12.78
N VAL A 96 -12.28 8.91 12.55
CA VAL A 96 -13.71 9.17 12.41
C VAL A 96 -14.37 9.03 13.77
N LYS A 97 -14.95 10.12 14.25
CA LYS A 97 -15.69 10.16 15.52
C LYS A 97 -17.16 10.38 15.24
N GLN A 98 -18.01 9.51 15.78
CA GLN A 98 -19.46 9.68 15.66
C GLN A 98 -19.97 10.60 16.78
N VAL A 99 -20.65 11.67 16.40
CA VAL A 99 -21.31 12.60 17.33
C VAL A 99 -22.82 12.57 17.12
N SER A 100 -23.54 12.22 18.18
CA SER A 100 -24.99 12.21 18.17
C SER A 100 -25.55 13.61 18.31
N THR A 101 -26.66 13.88 17.62
CA THR A 101 -27.37 15.15 17.73
C THR A 101 -28.77 14.93 18.29
N SER A 102 -29.21 15.82 19.18
CA SER A 102 -30.58 15.86 19.68
C SER A 102 -31.54 16.53 18.67
N ASN A 103 -31.00 17.15 17.62
CA ASN A 103 -31.79 17.83 16.60
C ASN A 103 -32.25 16.86 15.51
N SER A 104 -33.45 17.09 14.99
CA SER A 104 -33.94 16.37 13.81
C SER A 104 -33.33 16.97 12.54
N VAL A 105 -32.30 16.30 12.00
CA VAL A 105 -31.67 16.70 10.74
C VAL A 105 -32.23 15.84 9.61
N TYR A 106 -32.75 16.49 8.57
CA TYR A 106 -33.30 15.83 7.39
C TYR A 106 -32.45 16.18 6.17
N ILE A 107 -32.08 15.16 5.39
CA ILE A 107 -31.48 15.35 4.07
C ILE A 107 -32.63 15.36 3.06
N THR A 108 -32.65 16.41 2.25
CA THR A 108 -33.67 16.62 1.22
C THR A 108 -33.04 16.63 -0.16
N GLN A 109 -33.75 16.07 -1.14
CA GLN A 109 -33.38 16.15 -2.54
C GLN A 109 -34.43 16.97 -3.29
N THR A 110 -33.98 17.92 -4.10
CA THR A 110 -34.83 18.59 -5.08
C THR A 110 -35.00 17.66 -6.27
N ARG A 111 -36.24 17.25 -6.57
CA ARG A 111 -36.53 16.47 -7.77
C ARG A 111 -36.77 17.42 -8.94
N THR A 112 -35.92 17.36 -9.95
CA THR A 112 -36.21 18.00 -11.25
C THR A 112 -37.23 17.14 -12.02
N ARG A 113 -38.24 17.79 -12.61
CA ARG A 113 -39.40 17.16 -13.27
C ARG A 113 -39.03 16.10 -14.31
N THR A 114 -37.86 16.20 -14.94
CA THR A 114 -37.35 15.24 -15.93
C THR A 114 -37.07 13.85 -15.35
N GLN A 115 -36.71 13.78 -14.06
CA GLN A 115 -36.43 12.52 -13.36
C GLN A 115 -37.70 11.74 -13.01
N TRP A 116 -38.81 12.45 -12.78
CA TRP A 116 -40.13 11.84 -12.55
C TRP A 116 -40.67 11.12 -13.78
N ILE A 117 -40.47 11.69 -14.97
CA ILE A 117 -40.97 11.10 -16.23
C ILE A 117 -40.23 9.78 -16.50
N SER A 118 -38.92 9.74 -16.28
CA SER A 118 -38.10 8.55 -16.52
C SER A 118 -38.32 7.42 -15.51
N GLU A 119 -38.61 7.71 -14.24
CA GLU A 119 -39.00 6.69 -13.25
C GLU A 119 -40.45 6.20 -13.46
N SER A 120 -41.37 7.10 -13.79
CA SER A 120 -42.76 6.77 -14.11
C SER A 120 -42.86 5.89 -15.36
N GLU A 121 -42.11 6.21 -16.41
CA GLU A 121 -42.10 5.44 -17.66
C GLU A 121 -41.54 4.02 -17.44
N LYS A 122 -40.42 3.87 -16.71
CA LYS A 122 -39.84 2.56 -16.39
C LYS A 122 -40.78 1.68 -15.55
N GLY A 123 -41.52 2.27 -14.61
CA GLY A 123 -42.54 1.55 -13.85
C GLY A 123 -43.68 1.03 -14.73
N THR A 124 -44.15 1.85 -15.68
CA THR A 124 -45.22 1.45 -16.60
C THR A 124 -44.77 0.47 -17.68
N GLU A 125 -43.51 0.52 -18.12
CA GLU A 125 -42.98 -0.37 -19.15
C GLU A 125 -42.72 -1.77 -18.61
N THR A 126 -42.17 -1.89 -17.39
CA THR A 126 -42.01 -3.18 -16.72
C THR A 126 -43.36 -3.85 -16.41
N GLU A 127 -44.37 -3.07 -16.03
CA GLU A 127 -45.74 -3.56 -15.80
C GLU A 127 -46.45 -3.92 -17.12
N ARG A 128 -46.22 -3.17 -18.21
CA ARG A 128 -46.73 -3.50 -19.56
C ARG A 128 -46.08 -4.77 -20.12
N GLU A 129 -44.79 -4.95 -19.93
CA GLU A 129 -44.05 -6.16 -20.35
C GLU A 129 -44.55 -7.38 -19.59
N ARG A 130 -44.74 -7.25 -18.26
CA ARG A 130 -45.30 -8.31 -17.43
C ARG A 130 -46.74 -8.66 -17.82
N ARG A 131 -47.56 -7.67 -18.21
CA ARG A 131 -48.91 -7.92 -18.77
C ARG A 131 -48.88 -8.59 -20.14
N ARG A 132 -47.92 -8.25 -21.01
CA ARG A 132 -47.72 -8.95 -22.30
C ARG A 132 -47.38 -10.42 -22.08
N GLN A 133 -46.41 -10.72 -21.21
CA GLN A 133 -46.04 -12.10 -20.90
C GLN A 133 -47.17 -12.90 -20.25
N ASN A 134 -47.99 -12.27 -19.40
CA ASN A 134 -49.17 -12.93 -18.83
C ASN A 134 -50.26 -13.21 -19.88
N ASN A 135 -50.51 -12.28 -20.81
CA ASN A 135 -51.48 -12.51 -21.89
C ASN A 135 -51.02 -13.58 -22.87
N GLU A 136 -49.72 -13.64 -23.19
CA GLU A 136 -49.17 -14.69 -24.06
C GLU A 136 -49.26 -16.09 -23.43
N GLN A 137 -49.09 -16.21 -22.09
CA GLN A 137 -49.31 -17.47 -21.38
C GLN A 137 -50.78 -17.87 -21.29
N GLN A 138 -51.71 -16.92 -21.29
CA GLN A 138 -53.15 -17.23 -21.31
C GLN A 138 -53.64 -17.64 -22.70
N GLN A 139 -53.04 -17.11 -23.77
CA GLN A 139 -53.45 -17.43 -25.14
C GLN A 139 -52.97 -18.81 -25.64
N GLN A 140 -52.14 -19.50 -24.85
CA GLN A 140 -51.67 -20.87 -25.15
C GLN A 140 -52.46 -21.97 -24.41
N LYS A 141 -53.52 -21.63 -23.67
CA LYS A 141 -54.28 -22.60 -22.85
C LYS A 141 -55.72 -22.83 -23.28
N ASP A 142 -56.15 -22.20 -24.36
CA ASP A 142 -57.51 -22.34 -24.90
C ASP A 142 -57.46 -22.99 -26.30
N ASP A 143 -57.05 -24.26 -26.35
CA ASP A 143 -57.32 -25.18 -27.47
C ASP A 143 -57.97 -26.46 -26.93
N ASP A 144 -59.07 -26.29 -26.20
CA ASP A 144 -60.07 -27.33 -26.02
C ASP A 144 -61.43 -26.64 -25.85
N GLY A 145 -62.26 -26.76 -26.87
CA GLY A 145 -63.53 -26.07 -26.98
C GLY A 145 -64.53 -26.50 -25.93
N ASP A 146 -65.19 -25.51 -25.33
CA ASP A 146 -66.59 -25.67 -24.97
C ASP A 146 -67.34 -24.34 -25.12
N VAL A 147 -68.48 -24.43 -25.80
CA VAL A 147 -69.33 -23.31 -26.21
C VAL A 147 -70.31 -23.03 -25.09
N SER A 148 -70.10 -21.94 -24.34
CA SER A 148 -71.14 -21.36 -23.48
C SER A 148 -71.67 -20.09 -24.14
N MET A 149 -72.89 -20.19 -24.66
CA MET A 149 -73.70 -19.02 -25.00
C MET A 149 -74.26 -18.45 -23.71
N ASP A 150 -73.85 -17.26 -23.33
CA ASP A 150 -74.71 -16.39 -22.53
C ASP A 150 -74.83 -15.03 -23.21
N LEU A 151 -76.07 -14.79 -23.63
CA LEU A 151 -76.59 -13.48 -23.96
C LEU A 151 -76.50 -12.62 -22.70
N ASP A 152 -75.92 -11.44 -22.81
CA ASP A 152 -76.58 -10.30 -22.20
C ASP A 152 -76.45 -9.04 -23.04
N LEU A 153 -77.63 -8.59 -23.43
CA LEU A 153 -77.94 -7.34 -24.08
C LEU A 153 -77.67 -6.21 -23.07
N ASN A 154 -76.83 -5.24 -23.41
CA ASN A 154 -77.17 -3.89 -22.98
C ASN A 154 -76.77 -2.84 -24.01
N MET A 155 -77.81 -2.15 -24.47
CA MET A 155 -77.80 -1.11 -25.48
C MET A 155 -77.64 0.27 -24.83
N ASN A 156 -77.05 1.15 -25.62
CA ASN A 156 -77.28 2.60 -25.71
C ASN A 156 -76.62 3.56 -24.71
N GLY A 157 -75.92 4.52 -25.32
CA GLY A 157 -75.47 5.76 -24.70
C GLY A 157 -74.64 6.61 -25.65
N GLU A 158 -75.29 7.13 -26.70
CA GLU A 158 -74.75 8.08 -27.68
C GLU A 158 -74.15 9.36 -27.04
N SER A 159 -73.00 9.81 -27.55
CA SER A 159 -72.63 11.23 -27.80
C SER A 159 -71.20 11.26 -28.32
N ARG A 160 -70.96 11.23 -29.64
CA ARG A 160 -71.03 12.36 -30.60
C ARG A 160 -70.22 13.56 -30.11
N GLY A 161 -69.05 13.70 -30.71
CA GLY A 161 -68.05 14.68 -30.34
C GLY A 161 -68.40 16.13 -30.66
N TYR A 162 -67.61 17.01 -30.05
CA TYR A 162 -67.28 18.32 -30.58
C TYR A 162 -65.81 18.59 -30.29
N GLU A 163 -65.05 18.73 -31.37
CA GLU A 163 -63.82 19.49 -31.41
C GLU A 163 -64.10 20.90 -30.88
N THR A 164 -63.36 21.33 -29.87
CA THR A 164 -63.18 22.75 -29.58
C THR A 164 -61.71 22.98 -29.30
N SER A 165 -61.00 23.36 -30.37
CA SER A 165 -59.78 24.14 -30.28
C SER A 165 -60.14 25.48 -29.64
N ALA A 166 -59.70 25.69 -28.40
CA ALA A 166 -59.70 27.01 -27.78
C ALA A 166 -58.49 27.13 -26.86
N SER A 167 -57.40 27.64 -27.43
CA SER A 167 -56.48 28.60 -26.83
C SER A 167 -56.50 28.67 -25.29
N GLY A 168 -55.91 27.65 -24.65
CA GLY A 168 -55.49 27.71 -23.26
C GLY A 168 -54.09 28.29 -23.22
N HIS A 169 -54.03 29.59 -22.97
CA HIS A 169 -52.80 30.35 -22.75
C HIS A 169 -51.90 29.60 -21.75
N ILE A 170 -50.66 29.38 -22.18
CA ILE A 170 -49.57 28.77 -21.43
C ILE A 170 -49.27 29.66 -20.21
N GLU A 171 -49.85 29.33 -19.04
CA GLU A 171 -49.30 29.69 -17.72
C GLU A 171 -48.60 28.48 -17.07
N ALA A 172 -48.05 27.58 -17.89
CA ALA A 172 -47.38 26.37 -17.43
C ALA A 172 -45.96 26.61 -16.87
N ASP A 173 -45.54 27.86 -16.64
CA ASP A 173 -44.12 28.19 -16.48
C ASP A 173 -43.75 28.96 -15.20
N ARG A 174 -44.58 28.89 -14.14
CA ARG A 174 -44.20 29.41 -12.81
C ARG A 174 -44.35 28.44 -11.63
N ASP A 175 -45.01 27.31 -11.82
CA ASP A 175 -45.18 26.28 -10.78
C ASP A 175 -44.23 25.08 -10.94
N SER A 176 -43.17 25.22 -11.74
CA SER A 176 -42.00 24.32 -11.71
C SER A 176 -41.17 24.50 -10.43
N ARG A 177 -41.81 24.76 -9.28
CA ARG A 177 -41.14 24.71 -7.97
C ARG A 177 -40.85 23.23 -7.72
N GLY A 178 -39.60 22.84 -7.93
CA GLY A 178 -39.16 21.46 -7.73
C GLY A 178 -39.61 20.96 -6.36
N ASP A 179 -40.30 19.82 -6.35
CA ASP A 179 -40.73 19.18 -5.11
C ASP A 179 -39.49 18.81 -4.29
N ILE A 180 -39.53 19.15 -3.00
CA ILE A 180 -38.48 18.81 -2.04
C ILE A 180 -38.91 17.53 -1.32
N THR A 181 -38.15 16.46 -1.52
CA THR A 181 -38.42 15.16 -0.88
C THR A 181 -37.36 14.88 0.18
N ILE A 182 -37.80 14.51 1.39
CA ILE A 182 -36.93 14.01 2.45
C ILE A 182 -36.50 12.59 2.09
N ILE A 183 -35.18 12.41 1.90
CA ILE A 183 -34.58 11.13 1.52
C ILE A 183 -33.95 10.40 2.72
N SER A 184 -33.59 11.12 3.78
CA SER A 184 -32.99 10.52 4.98
C SER A 184 -33.15 11.40 6.21
N GLN A 185 -33.21 10.78 7.39
CA GLN A 185 -33.10 11.45 8.68
C GLN A 185 -31.78 11.05 9.36
N VAL A 186 -30.96 12.04 9.68
CA VAL A 186 -29.63 11.85 10.24
C VAL A 186 -29.69 12.09 11.75
N LYS A 187 -29.28 11.08 12.53
CA LYS A 187 -29.21 11.16 14.00
C LYS A 187 -27.79 11.40 14.52
N ASN A 188 -26.79 11.15 13.69
CA ASN A 188 -25.39 11.27 14.04
C ASN A 188 -24.61 11.88 12.88
N ILE A 189 -23.65 12.74 13.21
CA ILE A 189 -22.69 13.35 12.30
C ILE A 189 -21.33 12.68 12.57
N LEU A 190 -20.60 12.40 11.50
CA LEU A 190 -19.24 11.88 11.58
C LEU A 190 -18.28 13.07 11.56
N GLU A 191 -17.55 13.30 12.64
CA GLU A 191 -16.48 14.30 12.75
C GLU A 191 -15.14 13.66 12.34
N LEU A 192 -14.28 14.44 11.68
CA LEU A 192 -12.93 14.03 11.31
C LEU A 192 -11.89 14.73 12.19
N ILE A 193 -11.06 13.95 12.87
CA ILE A 193 -9.99 14.44 13.74
C ILE A 193 -8.66 14.03 13.14
N GLU A 194 -7.82 14.99 12.76
CA GLU A 194 -6.50 14.68 12.18
C GLU A 194 -5.64 13.91 13.20
N VAL A 195 -5.09 12.79 12.75
CA VAL A 195 -4.20 11.93 13.54
C VAL A 195 -2.82 11.98 12.92
N LYS A 196 -1.82 12.34 13.73
CA LYS A 196 -0.42 12.26 13.32
C LYS A 196 0.00 10.81 13.26
N SER A 197 0.48 10.39 12.10
CA SER A 197 1.03 9.06 11.89
C SER A 197 2.43 8.95 12.50
N ASP A 198 2.64 7.93 13.32
CA ASP A 198 3.96 7.58 13.83
C ASP A 198 4.60 6.54 12.91
N GLU A 199 5.71 6.91 12.25
CA GLU A 199 6.45 6.03 11.35
C GLU A 199 6.96 4.78 12.07
N THR A 200 7.32 4.87 13.35
CA THR A 200 7.84 3.74 14.13
C THR A 200 6.76 2.72 14.47
N GLU A 201 5.53 3.18 14.71
CA GLU A 201 4.37 2.32 14.91
C GLU A 201 4.00 1.59 13.61
N ILE A 202 4.00 2.32 12.50
CA ILE A 202 3.73 1.76 11.18
C ILE A 202 4.80 0.72 10.81
N GLU A 203 6.07 1.01 11.07
CA GLU A 203 7.16 0.05 10.87
C GLU A 203 6.96 -1.23 11.68
N ARG A 204 6.64 -1.10 12.98
CA ARG A 204 6.33 -2.24 13.84
C ARG A 204 5.16 -3.05 13.31
N ARG A 205 4.10 -2.37 12.86
CA ARG A 205 2.91 -3.01 12.30
C ARG A 205 3.22 -3.78 11.02
N ILE A 206 3.97 -3.17 10.10
CA ILE A 206 4.41 -3.84 8.86
C ILE A 206 5.26 -5.07 9.19
N ARG A 207 6.23 -4.95 10.09
CA ARG A 207 7.06 -6.10 10.52
C ARG A 207 6.24 -7.22 11.18
N SER A 208 5.14 -6.88 11.85
CA SER A 208 4.24 -7.88 12.45
C SER A 208 3.32 -8.57 11.44
N MET A 209 3.05 -7.93 10.30
CA MET A 209 2.18 -8.45 9.25
C MET A 209 2.96 -9.20 8.18
N VAL A 210 4.05 -8.59 7.69
CA VAL A 210 4.79 -9.06 6.53
C VAL A 210 5.87 -10.07 6.98
N PRO A 211 5.85 -11.31 6.48
CA PRO A 211 6.82 -12.33 6.88
C PRO A 211 8.25 -11.98 6.46
N LEU A 212 9.22 -12.44 7.26
CA LEU A 212 10.65 -12.33 6.97
C LEU A 212 11.09 -13.46 6.02
N TYR A 213 11.77 -13.12 4.94
CA TYR A 213 12.29 -14.04 3.93
C TYR A 213 13.80 -14.27 4.11
N ARG A 214 14.21 -15.53 4.36
CA ARG A 214 15.62 -15.89 4.68
C ARG A 214 16.42 -16.54 3.55
N GLY A 215 15.82 -16.82 2.40
CA GLY A 215 16.50 -17.27 1.17
C GLY A 215 17.09 -18.69 1.15
N ASN A 216 17.36 -19.31 2.30
CA ASN A 216 18.08 -20.59 2.40
C ASN A 216 17.21 -21.82 2.73
N ASP A 217 15.88 -21.68 2.77
CA ASP A 217 15.01 -22.83 3.03
C ASP A 217 14.81 -23.65 1.74
N ASP A 218 15.85 -24.41 1.38
CA ASP A 218 15.86 -25.42 0.31
C ASP A 218 14.74 -26.47 0.48
N GLU A 219 14.13 -26.58 1.67
CA GLU A 219 12.91 -27.34 1.91
C GLU A 219 11.64 -26.52 1.62
N ARG A 220 11.56 -26.02 0.40
CA ARG A 220 10.36 -25.51 -0.29
C ARG A 220 9.81 -24.23 0.31
N LEU A 221 9.50 -23.28 -0.58
CA LEU A 221 8.60 -22.13 -0.41
C LEU A 221 7.18 -22.52 0.02
N ARG A 222 7.01 -23.47 0.93
CA ARG A 222 5.81 -23.59 1.71
C ARG A 222 5.88 -22.42 2.67
N PRO A 223 5.07 -21.35 2.47
CA PRO A 223 4.93 -20.34 3.50
C PRO A 223 4.68 -21.09 4.81
N GLU A 224 5.43 -20.76 5.87
CA GLU A 224 5.41 -21.43 7.16
C GLU A 224 4.00 -21.44 7.78
N THR A 225 3.03 -22.18 7.24
CA THR A 225 1.61 -22.17 7.63
C THR A 225 0.95 -20.78 7.79
N GLY A 226 1.65 -19.69 7.45
CA GLY A 226 1.23 -18.33 7.69
C GLY A 226 0.28 -17.83 6.61
N PRO A 227 -0.56 -16.83 6.94
CA PRO A 227 -1.38 -16.17 5.93
C PRO A 227 -0.48 -15.53 4.87
N ILE A 228 -0.84 -15.71 3.60
CA ILE A 228 -0.23 -14.96 2.50
C ILE A 228 -0.65 -13.50 2.67
N VAL A 229 0.31 -12.61 2.85
CA VAL A 229 0.07 -11.17 2.98
C VAL A 229 0.42 -10.49 1.67
N THR A 230 -0.55 -9.83 1.06
CA THR A 230 -0.34 -9.02 -0.15
C THR A 230 -0.04 -7.57 0.22
N LEU A 231 0.53 -6.79 -0.70
CA LEU A 231 0.68 -5.35 -0.48
C LEU A 231 -0.67 -4.67 -0.24
N ARG A 232 -1.72 -5.12 -0.96
CA ARG A 232 -3.08 -4.63 -0.77
C ARG A 232 -3.54 -4.76 0.68
N ASP A 233 -3.26 -5.90 1.32
CA ASP A 233 -3.60 -6.14 2.73
C ASP A 233 -2.85 -5.17 3.65
N VAL A 234 -1.57 -4.91 3.38
CA VAL A 234 -0.80 -3.91 4.15
C VAL A 234 -1.41 -2.52 4.04
N PHE A 235 -1.82 -2.10 2.84
CA PHE A 235 -2.43 -0.77 2.65
C PHE A 235 -3.85 -0.67 3.20
N SER A 236 -4.63 -1.75 3.23
CA SER A 236 -5.99 -1.75 3.79
C SER A 236 -6.00 -1.79 5.32
N ASP A 237 -5.09 -2.57 5.91
CA ASP A 237 -5.17 -2.93 7.33
C ASP A 237 -4.38 -1.97 8.23
N ILE A 238 -3.51 -1.14 7.66
CA ILE A 238 -2.78 -0.09 8.38
C ILE A 238 -3.51 1.25 8.22
N PRO A 239 -4.08 1.83 9.31
CA PRO A 239 -4.81 3.09 9.27
C PRO A 239 -3.86 4.30 9.21
N ALA A 240 -3.05 4.38 8.17
CA ALA A 240 -2.09 5.45 7.93
C ALA A 240 -2.17 5.97 6.48
N PRO A 241 -1.61 7.17 6.22
CA PRO A 241 -1.52 7.73 4.88
C PRO A 241 -0.70 6.84 3.95
N THR A 242 -1.11 6.75 2.68
CA THR A 242 -0.48 5.88 1.68
C THR A 242 1.02 6.16 1.57
N ASN A 243 1.43 7.43 1.50
CA ASN A 243 2.84 7.82 1.32
C ASN A 243 3.71 7.44 2.52
N VAL A 244 3.16 7.49 3.74
CA VAL A 244 3.89 7.09 4.94
C VAL A 244 4.09 5.58 4.93
N ILE A 245 3.05 4.79 4.62
CA ILE A 245 3.16 3.33 4.49
C ILE A 245 4.19 2.98 3.41
N SER A 246 4.12 3.60 2.22
CA SER A 246 5.07 3.38 1.12
C SER A 246 6.51 3.73 1.50
N SER A 247 6.71 4.83 2.25
CA SER A 247 8.03 5.21 2.77
C SER A 247 8.62 4.12 3.67
N VAL A 248 7.80 3.58 4.59
CA VAL A 248 8.22 2.52 5.50
C VAL A 248 8.45 1.21 4.77
N LEU A 249 7.57 0.81 3.84
CA LEU A 249 7.78 -0.37 2.98
C LEU A 249 9.10 -0.27 2.20
N ARG A 250 9.43 0.91 1.69
CA ARG A 250 10.71 1.18 1.02
C ARG A 250 11.88 1.07 2.00
N LYS A 251 11.78 1.63 3.21
CA LYS A 251 12.79 1.53 4.28
C LYS A 251 13.06 0.08 4.69
N LEU A 252 12.01 -0.75 4.70
CA LEU A 252 12.07 -2.17 5.05
C LEU A 252 12.40 -3.09 3.86
N PHE A 253 12.67 -2.53 2.68
CA PHE A 253 12.95 -3.30 1.46
C PHE A 253 11.86 -4.31 1.11
N VAL A 254 10.59 -4.03 1.45
CA VAL A 254 9.50 -4.97 1.19
C VAL A 254 9.39 -5.24 -0.31
N PHE A 255 9.47 -6.51 -0.68
CA PHE A 255 9.40 -6.96 -2.07
C PHE A 255 8.26 -7.97 -2.22
N THR A 256 7.87 -8.23 -3.45
CA THR A 256 6.82 -9.21 -3.75
C THR A 256 7.36 -10.38 -4.57
N ILE A 257 6.79 -11.56 -4.32
CA ILE A 257 7.06 -12.78 -5.08
C ILE A 257 5.70 -13.34 -5.52
N LEU A 258 5.62 -13.88 -6.74
CA LEU A 258 4.45 -14.59 -7.21
C LEU A 258 4.40 -15.98 -6.58
N VAL A 259 3.41 -16.22 -5.73
CA VAL A 259 3.17 -17.51 -5.08
C VAL A 259 1.99 -18.20 -5.76
N PRO A 260 2.08 -19.51 -6.08
CA PRO A 260 0.95 -20.25 -6.63
C PRO A 260 -0.19 -20.29 -5.61
N GLY A 261 -1.35 -19.72 -5.97
CA GLY A 261 -2.53 -19.73 -5.13
C GLY A 261 -3.16 -21.12 -5.01
N GLN A 262 -3.60 -21.51 -3.82
CA GLN A 262 -4.27 -22.81 -3.56
C GLN A 262 -5.73 -22.90 -4.06
N ALA A 263 -6.16 -22.03 -4.98
CA ALA A 263 -7.54 -22.06 -5.46
C ALA A 263 -7.76 -23.29 -6.37
N GLN A 264 -8.65 -24.20 -5.95
CA GLN A 264 -8.83 -25.56 -6.51
C GLN A 264 -9.11 -25.67 -8.02
N ASP A 265 -9.40 -24.58 -8.75
CA ASP A 265 -9.81 -24.66 -10.16
C ASP A 265 -9.09 -23.72 -11.13
N LYS A 266 -8.28 -22.75 -10.66
CA LYS A 266 -7.46 -21.88 -11.51
C LYS A 266 -6.21 -21.47 -10.78
N GLU A 267 -5.07 -21.68 -11.42
CA GLU A 267 -3.73 -21.27 -10.97
C GLU A 267 -3.62 -19.74 -10.99
N LEU A 268 -4.34 -19.08 -10.08
CA LEU A 268 -4.20 -17.65 -9.82
C LEU A 268 -2.93 -17.46 -9.02
N GLN A 269 -1.92 -16.89 -9.66
CA GLN A 269 -0.72 -16.42 -8.98
C GLN A 269 -1.09 -15.21 -8.12
N VAL A 270 -0.66 -15.23 -6.86
CA VAL A 270 -0.88 -14.14 -5.91
C VAL A 270 0.47 -13.50 -5.61
N SER A 271 0.54 -12.17 -5.72
CA SER A 271 1.70 -11.36 -5.34
C SER A 271 1.78 -11.27 -3.81
N ALA A 272 2.67 -12.05 -3.20
CA ALA A 272 2.87 -12.10 -1.76
C ALA A 272 4.04 -11.19 -1.36
N ALA A 273 3.85 -10.39 -0.31
CA ALA A 273 4.83 -9.44 0.21
C ALA A 273 5.73 -10.07 1.27
N TYR A 274 7.02 -9.74 1.24
CA TYR A 274 8.04 -10.23 2.16
C TYR A 274 9.02 -9.12 2.56
N ILE A 275 9.60 -9.25 3.76
CA ILE A 275 10.76 -8.45 4.20
C ILE A 275 12.01 -9.33 4.01
N PRO A 276 13.02 -8.90 3.24
CA PRO A 276 14.22 -9.72 3.06
C PRO A 276 15.12 -9.67 4.30
N GLY A 277 15.69 -10.80 4.68
CA GLY A 277 16.73 -10.88 5.70
C GLY A 277 18.06 -10.28 5.22
N ALA A 278 18.97 -10.00 6.16
CA ALA A 278 20.27 -9.40 5.88
C ALA A 278 21.12 -10.22 4.89
N ALA A 279 21.13 -11.55 5.04
CA ALA A 279 21.85 -12.45 4.14
C ALA A 279 21.34 -12.36 2.68
N VAL A 280 20.01 -12.28 2.50
CA VAL A 280 19.36 -12.17 1.19
C VAL A 280 19.69 -10.80 0.56
N LEU A 281 19.55 -9.72 1.33
CA LEU A 281 19.94 -8.37 0.88
C LEU A 281 21.40 -8.32 0.43
N LEU A 282 22.30 -8.89 1.22
CA LEU A 282 23.73 -8.93 0.93
C LEU A 282 24.05 -9.78 -0.32
N GLN A 283 23.37 -10.92 -0.50
CA GLN A 283 23.53 -11.77 -1.68
C GLN A 283 23.03 -11.06 -2.94
N SER A 284 21.82 -10.49 -2.90
CA SER A 284 21.26 -9.71 -4.01
C SER A 284 22.17 -8.54 -4.40
N TRP A 285 22.70 -7.82 -3.41
CA TRP A 285 23.65 -6.73 -3.64
C TRP A 285 24.95 -7.22 -4.32
N LYS A 286 25.53 -8.33 -3.86
CA LYS A 286 26.73 -8.92 -4.48
C LYS A 286 26.48 -9.30 -5.94
N SER A 287 25.38 -9.99 -6.21
CA SER A 287 25.00 -10.38 -7.58
C SER A 287 24.80 -9.17 -8.48
N PHE A 288 24.14 -8.12 -7.96
CA PHE A 288 23.98 -6.86 -8.67
C PHE A 288 25.32 -6.20 -9.02
N ILE A 289 26.22 -6.01 -8.04
CA ILE A 289 27.54 -5.40 -8.29
C ILE A 289 28.38 -6.24 -9.26
N GLN A 290 28.33 -7.57 -9.14
CA GLN A 290 28.99 -8.47 -10.08
C GLN A 290 28.43 -8.29 -11.49
N GLN A 291 27.10 -8.20 -11.64
CA GLN A 291 26.48 -8.02 -12.93
C GLN A 291 26.77 -6.64 -13.53
N CYS A 292 26.80 -5.57 -12.73
CA CYS A 292 27.27 -4.27 -13.17
C CYS A 292 28.70 -4.36 -13.72
N ALA A 293 29.60 -5.07 -13.02
CA ALA A 293 30.98 -5.24 -13.49
C ALA A 293 31.06 -6.03 -14.81
N ILE A 294 30.22 -7.05 -14.99
CA ILE A 294 30.12 -7.83 -16.23
C ILE A 294 29.60 -6.97 -17.38
N SER A 295 28.56 -6.16 -17.13
CA SER A 295 27.96 -5.26 -18.12
C SER A 295 28.80 -4.00 -18.38
N GLY A 296 29.89 -3.77 -17.61
CA GLY A 296 30.72 -2.58 -17.73
C GLY A 296 30.09 -1.31 -17.16
N VAL A 297 29.01 -1.45 -16.38
CA VAL A 297 28.30 -0.36 -15.72
C VAL A 297 29.08 0.09 -14.49
N LYS A 298 29.46 1.37 -14.49
CA LYS A 298 30.32 1.98 -13.46
C LYS A 298 29.48 2.60 -12.34
N VAL A 299 29.15 1.78 -11.35
CA VAL A 299 28.37 2.19 -10.17
C VAL A 299 29.08 3.31 -9.37
N ASP A 300 30.41 3.43 -9.45
CA ASP A 300 31.20 4.47 -8.77
C ASP A 300 31.01 5.88 -9.35
N ARG A 301 30.52 6.01 -10.59
CA ARG A 301 30.28 7.29 -11.27
C ARG A 301 28.80 7.67 -11.24
N VAL A 302 28.20 7.50 -10.06
CA VAL A 302 26.77 7.62 -9.71
C VAL A 302 26.01 8.79 -10.35
N ARG A 303 26.66 9.90 -10.71
CA ARG A 303 25.97 11.08 -11.24
C ARG A 303 25.23 10.81 -12.55
N ASP A 304 25.65 9.80 -13.30
CA ASP A 304 25.19 9.55 -14.67
C ASP A 304 24.72 8.11 -14.87
N LEU A 305 24.21 7.43 -13.83
CA LEU A 305 23.66 6.09 -14.02
C LEU A 305 22.32 6.21 -14.76
N GLU A 306 22.35 5.87 -16.06
CA GLU A 306 21.18 5.88 -16.91
C GLU A 306 20.20 4.79 -16.46
N VAL A 307 18.90 5.09 -16.49
CA VAL A 307 17.83 4.13 -16.21
C VAL A 307 17.96 2.89 -17.10
N ARG A 308 18.41 3.09 -18.35
CA ARG A 308 18.63 2.03 -19.32
C ARG A 308 19.73 1.04 -18.90
N ASP A 309 20.86 1.55 -18.42
CA ASP A 309 21.95 0.69 -17.89
C ASP A 309 21.46 -0.18 -16.73
N LEU A 310 20.62 0.38 -15.85
CA LEU A 310 20.01 -0.36 -14.75
C LEU A 310 19.05 -1.44 -15.24
N GLN A 311 18.21 -1.13 -16.23
CA GLN A 311 17.32 -2.12 -16.84
C GLN A 311 18.09 -3.26 -17.49
N ASP A 312 19.18 -2.96 -18.18
CA ASP A 312 20.02 -3.97 -18.82
C ASP A 312 20.67 -4.89 -17.78
N VAL A 313 21.14 -4.33 -16.66
CA VAL A 313 21.67 -5.12 -15.53
C VAL A 313 20.58 -5.98 -14.88
N LEU A 314 19.40 -5.43 -14.61
CA LEU A 314 18.27 -6.19 -14.04
C LEU A 314 17.76 -7.28 -14.98
N SER A 315 17.72 -7.00 -16.29
CA SER A 315 17.35 -7.97 -17.33
C SER A 315 18.37 -9.09 -17.42
N ALA A 316 19.67 -8.76 -17.30
CA ALA A 316 20.72 -9.77 -17.26
C ALA A 316 20.67 -10.62 -15.97
N LEU A 317 20.36 -10.01 -14.82
CA LEU A 317 20.10 -10.76 -13.59
C LEU A 317 18.89 -11.68 -13.75
N ARG A 318 17.80 -11.22 -14.39
CA ARG A 318 16.62 -12.04 -14.70
C ARG A 318 16.95 -13.22 -15.62
N ALA A 319 17.80 -13.02 -16.63
CA ALA A 319 18.22 -14.10 -17.51
C ALA A 319 19.11 -15.15 -16.82
N LEU A 320 19.92 -14.75 -15.82
CA LEU A 320 20.67 -15.69 -14.97
C LEU A 320 19.72 -16.45 -14.04
N ALA A 321 18.74 -15.73 -13.52
CA ALA A 321 17.68 -16.22 -12.67
C ALA A 321 16.79 -17.28 -13.34
N ASP A 322 16.48 -17.15 -14.63
CA ASP A 322 15.67 -18.15 -15.35
C ASP A 322 16.36 -19.54 -15.44
N VAL A 323 17.66 -19.62 -15.14
CA VAL A 323 18.43 -20.88 -15.11
C VAL A 323 18.39 -21.54 -13.72
N GLU A 324 18.12 -20.77 -12.67
CA GLU A 324 18.15 -21.21 -11.27
C GLU A 324 16.76 -21.07 -10.63
N ASP A 325 16.19 -22.16 -10.10
CA ASP A 325 14.93 -22.11 -9.34
C ASP A 325 15.10 -21.19 -8.10
N GLY A 326 14.67 -19.93 -8.19
CA GLY A 326 14.89 -18.90 -7.15
C GLY A 326 15.40 -17.55 -7.67
N GLY A 327 15.51 -17.43 -8.99
CA GLY A 327 16.04 -16.23 -9.61
C GLY A 327 15.13 -14.98 -9.57
N ASN A 328 13.81 -15.15 -9.52
CA ASN A 328 12.86 -14.03 -9.49
C ASN A 328 13.02 -13.22 -8.20
N GLU A 329 13.32 -13.90 -7.10
CA GLU A 329 13.55 -13.35 -5.77
C GLU A 329 14.80 -12.47 -5.77
N LEU A 330 15.88 -12.92 -6.42
CA LEU A 330 17.11 -12.14 -6.55
C LEU A 330 16.84 -10.79 -7.22
N VAL A 331 16.09 -10.79 -8.33
CA VAL A 331 15.73 -9.58 -9.09
C VAL A 331 14.79 -8.70 -8.28
N ALA A 332 13.79 -9.27 -7.59
CA ALA A 332 12.82 -8.53 -6.79
C ALA A 332 13.49 -7.83 -5.58
N VAL A 333 14.38 -8.52 -4.86
CA VAL A 333 15.14 -7.94 -3.74
C VAL A 333 16.11 -6.88 -4.24
N THR A 334 16.78 -7.11 -5.37
CA THR A 334 17.66 -6.11 -5.99
C THR A 334 16.87 -4.84 -6.36
N THR A 335 15.70 -5.01 -6.97
CA THR A 335 14.76 -3.92 -7.28
C THR A 335 14.37 -3.15 -6.02
N ALA A 336 14.08 -3.84 -4.91
CA ALA A 336 13.76 -3.21 -3.63
C ALA A 336 14.93 -2.42 -3.03
N ILE A 337 16.17 -2.93 -3.14
CA ILE A 337 17.39 -2.21 -2.73
C ILE A 337 17.53 -0.93 -3.55
N LEU A 338 17.48 -1.04 -4.87
CA LEU A 338 17.61 0.11 -5.78
C LEU A 338 16.53 1.16 -5.47
N ARG A 339 15.28 0.74 -5.33
CA ARG A 339 14.14 1.61 -4.97
C ARG A 339 14.34 2.38 -3.66
N ARG A 340 15.06 1.82 -2.68
CA ARG A 340 15.36 2.52 -1.41
C ARG A 340 16.37 3.64 -1.60
N PHE A 341 17.42 3.39 -2.37
CA PHE A 341 18.60 4.26 -2.40
C PHE A 341 18.68 5.17 -3.63
N THR A 342 17.82 4.97 -4.62
CA THR A 342 17.61 5.97 -5.67
C THR A 342 16.68 7.05 -5.15
N GLU A 343 17.15 8.31 -5.13
CA GLU A 343 16.28 9.46 -4.99
C GLU A 343 15.36 9.44 -6.22
N ARG A 344 14.12 8.98 -6.04
CA ARG A 344 13.11 9.20 -7.07
C ARG A 344 13.01 10.71 -7.21
N ALA A 345 13.44 11.25 -8.36
CA ALA A 345 12.93 12.54 -8.80
C ALA A 345 11.42 12.43 -8.60
N LYS A 346 10.79 13.41 -7.91
CA LYS A 346 9.34 13.40 -7.72
C LYS A 346 8.75 13.28 -9.12
N VAL A 347 8.40 12.06 -9.52
CA VAL A 347 7.73 11.82 -10.79
C VAL A 347 6.43 12.56 -10.58
N PRO A 348 6.18 13.65 -11.33
CA PRO A 348 4.86 14.25 -11.32
C PRO A 348 3.94 13.09 -11.67
N CYS A 349 3.03 12.69 -10.77
CA CYS A 349 2.10 11.59 -11.03
C CYS A 349 1.52 11.84 -12.43
N ILE A 350 1.91 11.01 -13.41
CA ILE A 350 1.56 11.27 -14.80
C ILE A 350 0.05 11.05 -14.88
N GLU A 351 -0.63 12.15 -15.16
CA GLU A 351 -2.08 12.29 -15.19
C GLU A 351 -2.64 11.34 -16.27
N GLY A 352 -3.46 10.34 -15.89
CA GLY A 352 -4.38 9.70 -16.84
C GLY A 352 -4.45 8.17 -16.91
N GLU A 353 -3.62 7.38 -16.22
CA GLU A 353 -3.75 5.91 -16.27
C GLU A 353 -4.63 5.33 -15.15
N SER A 354 -5.44 4.33 -15.51
CA SER A 354 -6.53 3.84 -14.66
C SER A 354 -6.01 3.05 -13.46
N VAL A 355 -6.56 3.37 -12.29
CA VAL A 355 -6.26 2.93 -10.91
C VAL A 355 -6.41 1.42 -10.65
N THR A 356 -6.39 0.56 -11.68
CA THR A 356 -6.61 -0.88 -11.47
C THR A 356 -5.40 -1.62 -10.92
N ASP A 357 -4.21 -1.02 -10.91
CA ASP A 357 -3.01 -1.69 -10.39
C ASP A 357 -2.32 -0.88 -9.29
N LEU A 358 -2.78 -1.12 -8.06
CA LEU A 358 -2.22 -0.52 -6.85
C LEU A 358 -0.70 -0.73 -6.76
N GLU A 359 -0.18 -1.85 -7.27
CA GLU A 359 1.24 -2.21 -7.19
C GLU A 359 2.12 -1.34 -8.08
N THR A 360 1.64 -1.00 -9.28
CA THR A 360 2.29 -0.08 -10.23
C THR A 360 2.28 1.35 -9.69
N ASP A 361 1.12 1.80 -9.21
CA ASP A 361 0.91 3.19 -8.76
C ASP A 361 1.72 3.55 -7.48
N LEU A 362 2.03 2.55 -6.64
CA LEU A 362 2.82 2.75 -5.42
C LEU A 362 4.33 2.86 -5.68
N GLY A 363 4.78 2.73 -6.94
CA GLY A 363 6.20 2.76 -7.28
C GLY A 363 7.01 1.65 -6.60
N LEU A 364 6.33 0.57 -6.22
CA LEU A 364 6.96 -0.61 -5.63
C LEU A 364 7.60 -1.47 -6.70
N ILE A 365 7.05 -1.43 -7.92
CA ILE A 365 7.74 -1.76 -9.14
C ILE A 365 8.59 -0.54 -9.50
N LEU A 366 9.90 -0.73 -9.74
CA LEU A 366 10.67 0.31 -10.41
C LEU A 366 10.07 0.42 -11.81
N ASP A 367 9.18 1.39 -12.03
CA ASP A 367 8.69 1.78 -13.37
C ASP A 367 9.86 2.38 -14.15
N LEU A 368 10.81 1.53 -14.53
CA LEU A 368 11.90 1.89 -15.42
C LEU A 368 11.37 1.95 -16.87
N GLU A 369 10.17 1.41 -17.15
CA GLU A 369 9.59 1.32 -18.49
C GLU A 369 9.20 2.69 -19.09
N TYR A 370 9.30 3.79 -18.35
CA TYR A 370 9.01 5.11 -18.90
C TYR A 370 10.21 5.64 -19.70
N ASP A 371 10.02 5.74 -21.02
CA ASP A 371 10.98 6.14 -22.07
C ASP A 371 11.36 7.64 -22.02
N SER A 372 11.58 8.18 -20.81
CA SER A 372 12.06 9.54 -20.62
C SER A 372 13.59 9.51 -20.60
N ASP A 373 14.17 9.75 -21.78
CA ASP A 373 15.61 9.78 -22.09
C ASP A 373 16.49 10.71 -21.20
N GLU A 374 15.94 11.41 -20.20
CA GLU A 374 16.67 12.41 -19.39
C GLU A 374 16.63 12.19 -17.86
N GLN A 375 16.06 11.09 -17.35
CA GLN A 375 16.02 10.87 -15.89
C GLN A 375 17.32 10.24 -15.37
N THR A 376 18.24 11.08 -14.87
CA THR A 376 19.38 10.61 -14.06
C THR A 376 18.92 10.28 -12.65
N SER A 377 19.07 9.03 -12.22
CA SER A 377 18.79 8.64 -10.83
C SER A 377 19.97 8.99 -9.94
N LYS A 378 19.78 9.86 -8.94
CA LYS A 378 20.81 10.18 -7.96
C LYS A 378 20.77 9.17 -6.81
N TRP A 379 21.89 8.51 -6.53
CA TRP A 379 21.95 7.55 -5.43
C TRP A 379 22.39 8.23 -4.13
N ASN A 380 21.81 7.78 -3.03
CA ASN A 380 22.34 8.09 -1.71
C ASN A 380 23.49 7.13 -1.35
N GLU A 381 24.65 7.34 -2.00
CA GLU A 381 25.88 6.55 -1.80
C GLU A 381 26.22 6.29 -0.31
N PRO A 382 26.30 7.30 0.58
CA PRO A 382 26.70 7.06 1.96
C PRO A 382 25.69 6.19 2.71
N GLU A 383 24.38 6.41 2.49
CA GLU A 383 23.33 5.62 3.15
C GLU A 383 23.35 4.16 2.68
N LEU A 384 23.50 3.92 1.37
CA LEU A 384 23.58 2.57 0.82
C LEU A 384 24.84 1.84 1.31
N ARG A 385 25.99 2.53 1.31
CA ARG A 385 27.24 1.98 1.82
C ARG A 385 27.05 1.53 3.27
N ASP A 386 26.54 2.40 4.13
CA ASP A 386 26.37 2.08 5.55
C ASP A 386 25.34 0.94 5.76
N ALA A 387 24.27 0.90 4.95
CA ALA A 387 23.30 -0.19 4.96
C ALA A 387 23.90 -1.55 4.59
N VAL A 388 24.74 -1.61 3.54
CA VAL A 388 25.48 -2.84 3.17
C VAL A 388 26.37 -3.31 4.33
N GLY A 389 26.85 -2.39 5.16
CA GLY A 389 27.73 -2.69 6.29
C GLY A 389 26.97 -3.30 7.44
N ILE A 390 25.78 -2.75 7.71
CA ILE A 390 24.80 -3.31 8.63
C ILE A 390 24.41 -4.72 8.19
N TRP A 391 24.06 -4.93 6.91
CA TRP A 391 23.69 -6.27 6.42
C TRP A 391 24.84 -7.27 6.54
N LEU A 392 26.07 -6.84 6.28
CA LEU A 392 27.25 -7.68 6.47
C LEU A 392 27.45 -8.05 7.94
N LEU A 393 27.31 -7.10 8.87
CA LEU A 393 27.42 -7.37 10.31
C LEU A 393 26.30 -8.30 10.81
N GLU A 394 25.07 -8.09 10.36
CA GLU A 394 23.94 -8.97 10.70
C GLU A 394 24.13 -10.37 10.14
N THR A 395 24.55 -10.51 8.89
CA THR A 395 24.86 -11.83 8.31
C THR A 395 25.98 -12.53 9.10
N LEU A 396 27.04 -11.81 9.48
CA LEU A 396 28.12 -12.37 10.30
C LEU A 396 27.65 -12.76 11.71
N ARG A 397 26.67 -12.04 12.27
CA ARG A 397 26.04 -12.35 13.56
C ARG A 397 25.23 -13.64 13.46
N ASP A 398 24.44 -13.78 12.40
CA ASP A 398 23.57 -14.92 12.19
C ASP A 398 24.40 -16.20 11.90
N ASP A 399 25.56 -16.06 11.24
CA ASP A 399 26.54 -17.14 11.02
C ASP A 399 27.42 -17.43 12.24
N ALA A 400 27.47 -16.52 13.22
CA ALA A 400 28.41 -16.61 14.33
C ALA A 400 28.01 -17.69 15.33
N SER A 401 28.96 -18.57 15.66
CA SER A 401 28.89 -19.37 16.88
C SER A 401 29.18 -18.48 18.11
N PRO A 402 28.74 -18.83 19.33
CA PRO A 402 28.97 -18.03 20.55
C PRO A 402 30.45 -17.72 20.84
N SER A 403 31.37 -18.54 20.30
CA SER A 403 32.82 -18.38 20.43
C SER A 403 33.47 -17.65 19.25
N MET A 404 32.70 -17.33 18.20
CA MET A 404 33.22 -16.71 16.99
C MET A 404 33.44 -15.23 17.25
N SER A 405 34.68 -14.79 17.04
CA SER A 405 35.04 -13.37 17.01
C SER A 405 35.74 -13.08 15.70
N ILE A 406 35.41 -11.93 15.11
CA ILE A 406 35.92 -11.53 13.81
C ILE A 406 36.81 -10.31 14.01
N SER A 407 38.01 -10.32 13.44
CA SER A 407 38.87 -9.14 13.50
C SER A 407 38.33 -8.02 12.60
N PRO A 408 38.48 -6.73 12.97
CA PRO A 408 38.10 -5.62 12.11
C PRO A 408 38.75 -5.67 10.72
N ASP A 409 39.98 -6.19 10.63
CA ASP A 409 40.69 -6.35 9.35
C ASP A 409 40.00 -7.40 8.45
N GLU A 410 39.49 -8.49 9.04
CA GLU A 410 38.72 -9.49 8.30
C GLU A 410 37.38 -8.92 7.83
N PHE A 411 36.68 -8.18 8.70
CA PHE A 411 35.47 -7.46 8.34
C PHE A 411 35.73 -6.50 7.18
N LEU A 412 36.76 -5.66 7.28
CA LEU A 412 37.15 -4.72 6.24
C LEU A 412 37.52 -5.43 4.93
N THR A 413 38.15 -6.61 5.01
CA THR A 413 38.44 -7.42 3.82
C THR A 413 37.13 -7.80 3.11
N ARG A 414 36.16 -8.39 3.83
CA ARG A 414 34.85 -8.77 3.26
C ARG A 414 34.07 -7.54 2.75
N TRP A 415 34.11 -6.45 3.50
CA TRP A 415 33.52 -5.17 3.14
C TRP A 415 34.07 -4.61 1.82
N THR A 416 35.40 -4.61 1.68
CA THR A 416 36.02 -4.14 0.43
C THR A 416 35.63 -5.02 -0.75
N GLU A 417 35.46 -6.34 -0.56
CA GLU A 417 35.09 -7.27 -1.63
C GLU A 417 33.67 -7.03 -2.19
N ILE A 418 32.74 -6.54 -1.37
CA ILE A 418 31.31 -6.37 -1.74
C ILE A 418 30.95 -4.97 -2.23
N LEU A 419 31.87 -4.00 -2.13
CA LEU A 419 31.64 -2.62 -2.54
C LEU A 419 32.55 -2.19 -3.70
N PRO A 420 32.11 -1.19 -4.49
CA PRO A 420 33.01 -0.46 -5.38
C PRO A 420 34.21 0.15 -4.63
N ASP A 421 35.37 0.22 -5.28
CA ASP A 421 36.63 0.73 -4.69
C ASP A 421 36.54 2.16 -4.18
N SER A 422 35.69 2.98 -4.81
CA SER A 422 35.42 4.35 -4.38
C SER A 422 34.68 4.38 -3.03
N TRP A 423 33.71 3.49 -2.84
CA TRP A 423 32.83 3.44 -1.67
C TRP A 423 33.46 2.72 -0.49
N ALA A 424 34.30 1.72 -0.76
CA ALA A 424 34.99 0.95 0.26
C ALA A 424 35.90 1.82 1.15
N LYS A 425 36.32 2.99 0.66
CA LYS A 425 37.15 3.96 1.39
C LYS A 425 36.34 4.65 2.48
N GLY A 426 36.86 4.62 3.71
CA GLY A 426 36.29 5.37 4.83
C GLY A 426 35.17 4.66 5.59
N CYS A 427 35.22 3.33 5.68
CA CYS A 427 34.35 2.56 6.57
C CYS A 427 34.58 2.97 8.04
N ASP A 428 33.54 3.48 8.70
CA ASP A 428 33.54 3.77 10.14
C ASP A 428 32.96 2.55 10.89
N VAL A 429 33.83 1.57 11.16
CA VAL A 429 33.42 0.32 11.84
C VAL A 429 32.75 0.60 13.19
N PRO A 430 33.25 1.48 14.07
CA PRO A 430 32.56 1.85 15.30
C PRO A 430 31.12 2.36 15.10
N ALA A 431 30.88 3.21 14.09
CA ALA A 431 29.54 3.73 13.81
C ALA A 431 28.59 2.62 13.32
N LEU A 432 29.08 1.70 12.48
CA LEU A 432 28.30 0.54 12.02
C LEU A 432 27.96 -0.40 13.16
N VAL A 433 28.93 -0.71 14.03
CA VAL A 433 28.72 -1.56 15.21
C VAL A 433 27.68 -0.95 16.15
N ALA A 434 27.71 0.36 16.36
CA ALA A 434 26.73 1.06 17.19
C ALA A 434 25.31 1.05 16.61
N ALA A 435 25.16 0.78 15.30
CA ALA A 435 23.87 0.70 14.62
C ALA A 435 23.26 -0.70 14.63
N VAL A 436 24.02 -1.74 15.00
CA VAL A 436 23.55 -3.13 14.99
C VAL A 436 23.47 -3.66 16.41
N ASP A 437 22.26 -3.99 16.85
CA ASP A 437 22.04 -4.60 18.15
C ASP A 437 22.73 -5.96 18.27
N GLY A 438 23.40 -6.17 19.40
CA GLY A 438 24.10 -7.42 19.71
C GLY A 438 25.51 -7.54 19.12
N VAL A 439 26.05 -6.49 18.48
CA VAL A 439 27.45 -6.44 18.04
C VAL A 439 28.23 -5.48 18.92
N GLU A 440 29.37 -5.94 19.46
CA GLU A 440 30.23 -5.13 20.31
C GLU A 440 31.68 -5.15 19.82
N LEU A 441 32.34 -3.99 19.92
CA LEU A 441 33.77 -3.87 19.68
C LEU A 441 34.53 -4.17 20.98
N GLY A 442 34.98 -5.41 21.14
CA GLY A 442 35.74 -5.85 22.30
C GLY A 442 37.25 -5.67 22.13
N ASN A 443 37.96 -5.49 23.23
CA ASN A 443 39.43 -5.57 23.27
C ASN A 443 39.85 -6.96 23.78
N VAL A 444 40.67 -7.67 23.02
CA VAL A 444 41.35 -8.89 23.50
C VAL A 444 42.53 -8.47 24.37
N GLU A 445 42.92 -9.29 25.35
CA GLU A 445 44.09 -9.07 26.24
C GLU A 445 45.39 -8.76 25.49
N THR A 446 45.47 -9.14 24.21
CA THR A 446 46.58 -8.85 23.30
C THR A 446 46.58 -7.42 22.72
N GLY A 447 45.61 -6.58 23.11
CA GLY A 447 45.44 -5.22 22.60
C GLY A 447 44.82 -5.14 21.21
N LYS A 448 44.35 -6.25 20.64
CA LYS A 448 43.65 -6.29 19.35
C LYS A 448 42.15 -6.11 19.55
N HIS A 449 41.55 -5.23 18.73
CA HIS A 449 40.10 -5.11 18.64
C HIS A 449 39.51 -6.33 17.94
N VAL A 450 38.38 -6.83 18.44
CA VAL A 450 37.59 -7.90 17.84
C VAL A 450 36.11 -7.56 17.91
N LEU A 451 35.37 -7.93 16.87
CA LEU A 451 33.93 -7.89 16.86
C LEU A 451 33.41 -9.13 17.61
N LYS A 452 32.61 -8.89 18.64
CA LYS A 452 31.92 -9.92 19.43
C LYS A 452 30.43 -9.87 19.12
N PHE A 453 29.85 -11.05 18.94
CA PHE A 453 28.43 -11.21 18.64
C PHE A 453 27.74 -11.80 19.86
N ASN A 454 26.88 -11.01 20.50
CA ASN A 454 26.13 -11.40 21.68
C ASN A 454 24.85 -12.14 21.24
N LEU A 455 24.91 -13.47 21.21
CA LEU A 455 23.77 -14.32 20.87
C LEU A 455 22.74 -14.46 22.01
N ASP A 456 23.08 -14.03 23.23
CA ASP A 456 22.21 -14.15 24.41
C ASP A 456 20.99 -13.23 24.39
N ILE A 457 20.87 -12.36 23.38
CA ILE A 457 19.62 -11.65 23.08
C ILE A 457 18.69 -12.64 22.38
N THR A 458 18.20 -13.61 23.16
CA THR A 458 17.10 -14.49 22.77
C THR A 458 15.96 -13.66 22.21
N ASP A 459 15.62 -13.93 20.94
CA ASP A 459 14.61 -13.30 20.10
C ASP A 459 13.45 -12.64 20.88
N ALA A 460 13.62 -11.36 21.24
CA ALA A 460 12.54 -10.55 21.81
C ALA A 460 11.45 -10.21 20.77
N PHE A 461 11.65 -10.61 19.50
CA PHE A 461 10.65 -10.51 18.43
C PHE A 461 9.95 -11.84 18.11
N GLY A 462 10.34 -12.95 18.75
CA GLY A 462 9.65 -14.23 18.70
C GLY A 462 8.66 -14.39 19.87
N ALA A 463 7.50 -13.74 19.79
CA ALA A 463 6.32 -14.00 20.62
C ALA A 463 6.52 -14.07 22.17
N ARG A 464 6.77 -12.93 22.82
CA ARG A 464 6.49 -12.76 24.26
C ARG A 464 5.22 -11.92 24.46
N THR A 465 4.11 -12.58 24.77
CA THR A 465 2.95 -11.97 25.42
C THR A 465 3.24 -11.82 26.92
N GLY A 466 3.58 -10.61 27.36
CA GLY A 466 3.77 -10.25 28.77
C GLY A 466 3.98 -8.74 28.93
N PRO A 467 3.44 -8.10 29.98
CA PRO A 467 3.16 -6.66 29.96
C PRO A 467 4.38 -5.79 30.27
N ASP A 468 4.49 -4.70 29.51
CA ASP A 468 5.12 -3.42 29.79
C ASP A 468 6.44 -3.39 30.58
N THR A 469 7.54 -3.31 29.83
CA THR A 469 8.64 -2.42 30.21
C THR A 469 8.99 -1.52 29.03
N ALA A 470 8.80 -0.22 29.23
CA ALA A 470 8.97 0.82 28.22
C ALA A 470 10.39 0.83 27.64
N PHE A 471 10.50 0.59 26.34
CA PHE A 471 11.69 0.91 25.56
C PHE A 471 11.77 2.43 25.40
N THR A 472 12.62 3.07 26.20
CA THR A 472 13.05 4.45 25.93
C THR A 472 14.10 4.42 24.82
N SER A 473 13.75 4.99 23.67
CA SER A 473 14.69 5.31 22.60
C SER A 473 15.83 6.17 23.14
N SER A 474 17.06 5.66 23.05
CA SER A 474 18.26 6.40 23.43
C SER A 474 18.65 7.38 22.31
N ALA A 475 17.92 8.49 22.24
CA ALA A 475 18.43 9.69 21.60
C ALA A 475 19.56 10.28 22.48
N SER A 476 20.64 10.70 21.84
CA SER A 476 21.75 11.53 22.34
C SER A 476 22.77 10.90 23.32
N LYS A 477 23.85 10.34 22.76
CA LYS A 477 25.20 10.51 23.31
C LYS A 477 26.18 10.92 22.20
N ALA A 478 26.37 12.23 22.06
CA ALA A 478 27.40 12.81 21.22
C ALA A 478 28.71 12.99 22.01
N ALA A 479 29.81 12.66 21.31
CA ALA A 479 31.17 13.20 21.42
C ALA A 479 32.09 12.79 22.59
N ALA A 480 33.07 11.95 22.25
CA ALA A 480 34.49 12.28 22.39
C ALA A 480 35.33 11.40 21.43
N VAL A 481 35.45 11.82 20.17
CA VAL A 481 36.34 11.15 19.18
C VAL A 481 37.75 11.71 19.32
N ALA A 482 38.65 10.91 19.89
CA ALA A 482 40.09 11.14 19.83
C ALA A 482 40.63 10.75 18.45
N LYS A 483 41.40 11.63 17.81
CA LYS A 483 42.10 11.36 16.54
C LYS A 483 43.10 10.21 16.70
N GLY A 484 42.78 9.04 16.14
CA GLY A 484 43.70 7.91 15.97
C GLY A 484 44.46 7.95 14.63
N PRO A 485 45.61 7.24 14.51
CA PRO A 485 46.58 7.41 13.43
C PRO A 485 46.18 6.66 12.15
N ARG A 486 46.50 7.27 10.99
CA ARG A 486 46.31 6.70 9.65
C ARG A 486 47.33 5.59 9.39
N HIS A 487 46.90 4.32 9.43
CA HIS A 487 47.62 3.19 8.84
C HIS A 487 46.75 2.54 7.76
N GLY A 488 47.03 2.82 6.48
CA GLY A 488 46.23 2.30 5.35
C GLY A 488 47.00 1.89 4.10
N ALA A 489 48.33 2.12 4.01
CA ALA A 489 49.04 1.93 2.73
C ALA A 489 49.28 0.46 2.35
N ASP A 490 49.48 -0.45 3.32
CA ASP A 490 49.87 -1.83 3.03
C ASP A 490 48.69 -2.80 2.81
N ALA A 491 47.50 -2.47 3.32
CA ALA A 491 46.28 -3.26 3.09
C ALA A 491 45.76 -3.05 1.66
N ASP A 492 45.78 -1.80 1.17
CA ASP A 492 45.36 -1.43 -0.17
C ASP A 492 46.14 -2.18 -1.27
N ALA A 493 47.46 -2.36 -1.09
CA ALA A 493 48.31 -3.04 -2.06
C ALA A 493 48.02 -4.55 -2.20
N LYS A 494 47.50 -5.21 -1.16
CA LYS A 494 47.15 -6.64 -1.20
C LYS A 494 45.77 -6.89 -1.79
N ALA A 495 44.79 -6.04 -1.49
CA ALA A 495 43.45 -6.11 -2.07
C ALA A 495 43.48 -5.92 -3.60
N GLN A 496 44.31 -4.99 -4.10
CA GLN A 496 44.48 -4.75 -5.55
C GLN A 496 45.03 -5.96 -6.33
N LYS A 497 45.84 -6.84 -5.70
CA LYS A 497 46.44 -7.99 -6.39
C LYS A 497 45.46 -9.13 -6.66
N LYS A 498 44.49 -9.38 -5.78
CA LYS A 498 43.46 -10.42 -5.99
C LYS A 498 42.46 -10.03 -7.09
N ARG A 499 42.16 -8.74 -7.23
CA ARG A 499 41.16 -8.22 -8.19
C ARG A 499 41.59 -8.21 -9.66
N LYS A 500 42.90 -8.22 -9.94
CA LYS A 500 43.42 -8.40 -11.31
C LYS A 500 42.97 -9.71 -11.98
N TRP A 501 42.44 -10.66 -11.23
CA TRP A 501 41.87 -11.88 -11.78
C TRP A 501 40.53 -11.63 -12.49
N HIS A 502 39.65 -10.79 -11.94
CA HIS A 502 38.33 -10.49 -12.53
C HIS A 502 38.42 -9.60 -13.79
N GLU A 503 39.38 -8.67 -13.83
CA GLU A 503 39.59 -7.78 -14.98
C GLU A 503 40.08 -8.54 -16.24
N LYS A 504 40.82 -9.64 -16.05
CA LYS A 504 41.31 -10.47 -17.17
C LYS A 504 40.19 -11.22 -17.91
N PHE A 505 39.07 -11.54 -17.25
CA PHE A 505 37.95 -12.23 -17.90
C PHE A 505 36.99 -11.29 -18.63
N GLY A 506 36.81 -10.05 -18.15
CA GLY A 506 36.04 -9.03 -18.88
C GLY A 506 36.67 -8.67 -20.23
N ALA A 507 38.00 -8.58 -20.29
CA ALA A 507 38.72 -8.22 -21.51
C ALA A 507 38.61 -9.27 -22.64
N GLN A 508 38.31 -10.54 -22.36
CA GLN A 508 38.20 -11.58 -23.39
C GLN A 508 36.84 -11.63 -24.09
N ARG A 509 35.78 -11.02 -23.52
CA ARG A 509 34.42 -11.06 -24.11
C ARG A 509 34.17 -9.93 -25.13
N ASN A 510 34.85 -8.78 -25.02
CA ASN A 510 34.67 -7.66 -25.93
C ASN A 510 35.40 -7.79 -27.29
N VAL A 511 36.17 -8.85 -27.54
CA VAL A 511 36.97 -8.98 -28.77
C VAL A 511 36.17 -9.54 -29.97
N ARG A 512 34.94 -10.05 -29.77
CA ARG A 512 34.18 -10.72 -30.85
C ARG A 512 33.14 -9.87 -31.59
N ALA A 513 32.92 -8.61 -31.24
CA ALA A 513 31.92 -7.76 -31.90
C ALA A 513 32.45 -6.94 -33.10
N GLY A 514 33.66 -7.20 -33.59
CA GLY A 514 34.33 -6.32 -34.54
C GLY A 514 34.99 -7.00 -35.74
N THR A 515 34.36 -7.95 -36.42
CA THR A 515 34.79 -8.29 -37.80
C THR A 515 33.68 -9.02 -38.60
N GLN A 516 32.81 -8.26 -39.25
CA GLN A 516 32.25 -8.66 -40.56
C GLN A 516 32.34 -7.44 -41.48
N ARG A 517 33.14 -7.59 -42.53
CA ARG A 517 33.22 -6.73 -43.71
C ARG A 517 32.69 -7.54 -44.88
#